data_AF-A0A2V7XHU2-F1
#
_entry.id   AF-A0A2V7XHU2-F1
#
_cell.length_a   1.000
_cell.length_b   1.000
_cell.length_c   1.000
_cell.angle_alpha   90.00
_cell.angle_beta   90.00
_cell.angle_gamma   90.00
#
_symmetry.space_group_name_H-M   'P 1'
#
loop_
_entity.id
_entity.type
_entity.pdbx_description
1 polymer ?
#
loop_
_entity_poly.entity_id
_entity_poly.type
_entity_poly.pdbx_seq_one_letter_code
_entity_poly.pdbx_strand_id
1 'polypeptide(L)'
;MMNRRARLQEAHHLQETGQMRRLLVLTVLLVIATQTASADHEGLRLLGTAWPDATAAKISEIGRGVGVVFSPDLSVPGNCRFYQSLGFACFQEADWSRVIDQIHQHNAQHPDRRIYALVLETHGTNGNGLKLQKSYAPTADRSYISVGALQERLEPEGVFYIIISACNSGRLLRPYIYSDLDPYNGDRLFLPATCGIINASDNYNPARDAITIITPMASHIETTLVGSVSELAPKTRKAILVSARALGITPPTQFAVSDMMVQMLTRDSRLQLAANRYVEDLSGEVKPADSSEKLFKRFVNYVNAVAAHEKVTSRVAQRPPSRTAGRRGGGGR
;
A
#
# COMPACT_ATOMS: atom_id res chain seq x y z
N MET A 1 17.99 50.69 52.87
CA MET A 1 17.36 51.16 51.62
C MET A 1 18.10 50.54 50.44
N MET A 2 17.51 49.54 49.78
CA MET A 2 18.09 48.92 48.60
C MET A 2 18.07 49.92 47.44
N ASN A 3 19.22 50.11 46.78
CA ASN A 3 19.45 51.12 45.76
C ASN A 3 18.53 50.88 44.55
N ARG A 4 17.69 51.85 44.19
CA ARG A 4 16.62 51.75 43.17
C ARG A 4 17.17 51.32 41.79
N ARG A 5 18.46 51.56 41.53
CA ARG A 5 19.17 51.10 40.33
C ARG A 5 19.39 49.57 40.28
N ALA A 6 19.63 48.91 41.42
CA ALA A 6 19.86 47.47 41.45
C ALA A 6 18.60 46.67 41.07
N ARG A 7 17.42 47.13 41.52
CA ARG A 7 16.13 46.49 41.17
C ARG A 7 15.77 46.62 39.69
N LEU A 8 16.21 47.68 39.01
CA LEU A 8 15.96 47.87 37.59
C LEU A 8 16.87 46.99 36.73
N GLN A 9 18.13 46.78 37.12
CA GLN A 9 19.05 45.88 36.42
C GLN A 9 18.62 44.41 36.56
N GLU A 10 18.15 44.00 37.72
CA GLU A 10 17.68 42.64 37.97
C GLU A 10 16.37 42.34 37.19
N ALA A 11 15.47 43.31 37.09
CA ALA A 11 14.25 43.20 36.27
C ALA A 11 14.55 43.09 34.76
N HIS A 12 15.51 43.86 34.24
CA HIS A 12 15.94 43.75 32.84
C HIS A 12 16.58 42.40 32.53
N HIS A 13 17.40 41.87 33.45
CA HIS A 13 18.06 40.58 33.24
C HIS A 13 17.08 39.39 33.30
N LEU A 14 16.07 39.45 34.17
CA LEU A 14 14.98 38.46 34.20
C LEU A 14 14.08 38.55 32.95
N GLN A 15 13.91 39.73 32.38
CA GLN A 15 13.11 39.93 31.16
C GLN A 15 13.84 39.40 29.91
N GLU A 16 15.15 39.61 29.80
CA GLU A 16 15.98 39.08 28.70
C GLU A 16 16.10 37.54 28.74
N THR A 17 16.29 36.96 29.93
CA THR A 17 16.37 35.49 30.09
C THR A 17 15.03 34.80 29.81
N GLY A 18 13.92 35.44 30.16
CA GLY A 18 12.57 34.99 29.80
C GLY A 18 12.27 35.06 28.30
N GLN A 19 12.74 36.12 27.62
CA GLN A 19 12.58 36.27 26.17
C GLN A 19 13.44 35.25 25.38
N MET A 20 14.69 35.02 25.78
CA MET A 20 15.54 33.99 25.14
C MET A 20 14.96 32.58 25.29
N ARG A 21 14.44 32.21 26.48
CA ARG A 21 13.81 30.89 26.67
C ARG A 21 12.56 30.71 25.80
N ARG A 22 11.72 31.74 25.66
CA ARG A 22 10.54 31.69 24.78
C ARG A 22 10.92 31.56 23.31
N LEU A 23 11.94 32.30 22.85
CA LEU A 23 12.43 32.20 21.48
C LEU A 23 12.99 30.81 21.18
N LEU A 24 13.75 30.23 22.11
CA LEU A 24 14.33 28.90 21.95
C LEU A 24 13.25 27.81 21.90
N VAL A 25 12.23 27.88 22.77
CA VAL A 25 11.08 26.96 22.74
C VAL A 25 10.28 27.09 21.45
N LEU A 26 10.01 28.32 20.97
CA LEU A 26 9.34 28.56 19.70
C LEU A 26 10.14 28.01 18.51
N THR A 27 11.46 28.16 18.52
CA THR A 27 12.34 27.68 17.45
C THR A 27 12.38 26.15 17.42
N VAL A 28 12.49 25.50 18.59
CA VAL A 28 12.43 24.04 18.71
C VAL A 28 11.06 23.51 18.24
N LEU A 29 9.95 24.17 18.63
CA LEU A 29 8.61 23.79 18.17
C LEU A 29 8.44 23.96 16.66
N LEU A 30 8.99 25.03 16.07
CA LEU A 30 8.94 25.23 14.61
C LEU A 30 9.72 24.14 13.87
N VAL A 31 10.92 23.80 14.35
CA VAL A 31 11.78 22.77 13.74
C VAL A 31 11.14 21.38 13.84
N ILE A 32 10.45 21.06 14.95
CA ILE A 32 9.71 19.81 15.11
C ILE A 32 8.50 19.77 14.15
N ALA A 33 7.72 20.86 14.06
CA ALA A 33 6.56 20.94 13.17
C ALA A 33 6.93 20.85 11.67
N THR A 34 8.10 21.38 11.27
CA THR A 34 8.57 21.26 9.89
C THR A 34 8.98 19.84 9.52
N GLN A 35 9.52 19.06 10.47
CA GLN A 35 9.94 17.69 10.21
C GLN A 35 8.76 16.72 10.07
N THR A 36 7.67 16.95 10.79
CA THR A 36 6.45 16.13 10.64
C THR A 36 5.75 16.40 9.32
N ALA A 37 5.68 17.66 8.88
CA ALA A 37 5.04 18.03 7.61
C ALA A 37 5.77 17.48 6.37
N SER A 38 7.11 17.36 6.42
CA SER A 38 7.90 16.82 5.31
C SER A 38 7.75 15.31 5.13
N ALA A 39 7.62 14.55 6.23
CA ALA A 39 7.44 13.10 6.18
C ALA A 39 6.10 12.71 5.51
N ASP A 40 5.03 13.47 5.79
CA ASP A 40 3.70 13.25 5.23
C ASP A 40 3.67 13.47 3.69
N HIS A 41 4.52 14.36 3.16
CA HIS A 41 4.63 14.61 1.72
C HIS A 41 5.42 13.53 0.98
N GLU A 42 6.43 12.94 1.62
CA GLU A 42 7.27 11.91 0.99
C GLU A 42 6.48 10.62 0.76
N GLY A 43 5.70 10.16 1.74
CA GLY A 43 4.89 8.95 1.63
C GLY A 43 3.84 9.04 0.52
N LEU A 44 3.10 10.15 0.46
CA LEU A 44 2.13 10.39 -0.61
C LEU A 44 2.80 10.52 -1.98
N ARG A 45 4.00 11.12 -2.07
CA ARG A 45 4.75 11.20 -3.34
C ARG A 45 5.20 9.82 -3.81
N LEU A 46 5.74 8.99 -2.90
CA LEU A 46 6.12 7.61 -3.21
C LEU A 46 4.91 6.83 -3.71
N LEU A 47 3.79 6.90 -2.99
CA LEU A 47 2.57 6.20 -3.40
C LEU A 47 1.99 6.77 -4.70
N GLY A 48 2.06 8.08 -4.93
CA GLY A 48 1.63 8.70 -6.19
C GLY A 48 2.52 8.34 -7.38
N THR A 49 3.74 7.85 -7.14
CA THR A 49 4.63 7.37 -8.21
C THR A 49 4.45 5.85 -8.41
N ALA A 50 4.40 5.10 -7.32
CA ALA A 50 4.22 3.65 -7.31
C ALA A 50 2.79 3.21 -7.64
N TRP A 51 1.82 4.11 -7.48
CA TRP A 51 0.45 3.88 -7.85
C TRP A 51 -0.16 5.23 -8.19
N PRO A 52 0.12 5.85 -9.35
CA PRO A 52 -0.45 7.13 -9.71
C PRO A 52 -1.96 7.14 -9.57
N ASP A 53 -2.49 8.25 -9.08
CA ASP A 53 -3.93 8.50 -9.03
C ASP A 53 -4.48 8.46 -10.46
N ALA A 54 -4.92 7.28 -10.87
CA ALA A 54 -6.11 7.21 -11.66
C ALA A 54 -7.22 7.64 -10.70
N THR A 55 -7.73 8.87 -10.81
CA THR A 55 -9.08 9.16 -10.31
C THR A 55 -9.99 8.12 -10.95
N ALA A 56 -10.21 7.00 -10.26
CA ALA A 56 -10.74 5.81 -10.88
C ALA A 56 -12.16 6.16 -11.34
N ALA A 57 -12.33 6.32 -12.65
CA ALA A 57 -13.63 6.67 -13.21
C ALA A 57 -14.62 5.51 -13.08
N LYS A 58 -14.11 4.30 -12.83
CA LYS A 58 -14.85 3.04 -12.74
C LYS A 58 -14.26 2.14 -11.67
N ILE A 59 -15.10 1.25 -11.14
CA ILE A 59 -14.67 0.23 -10.17
C ILE A 59 -13.55 -0.66 -10.73
N SER A 60 -13.65 -1.05 -12.00
CA SER A 60 -12.69 -1.94 -12.66
C SER A 60 -11.31 -1.32 -12.93
N GLU A 61 -11.13 -0.04 -12.62
CA GLU A 61 -9.88 0.69 -12.88
C GLU A 61 -9.18 1.13 -11.58
N ILE A 62 -9.71 0.77 -10.41
CA ILE A 62 -9.10 1.12 -9.12
C ILE A 62 -7.67 0.57 -9.03
N GLY A 63 -7.49 -0.70 -9.36
CA GLY A 63 -6.21 -1.41 -9.27
C GLY A 63 -5.41 -1.46 -10.56
N ARG A 64 -5.72 -0.63 -11.56
CA ARG A 64 -5.11 -0.74 -12.90
C ARG A 64 -3.58 -0.68 -12.82
N GLY A 65 -2.92 -1.70 -13.36
CA GLY A 65 -1.46 -1.85 -13.39
C GLY A 65 -0.82 -2.16 -12.04
N VAL A 66 -1.64 -2.45 -11.02
CA VAL A 66 -1.18 -2.88 -9.69
C VAL A 66 -1.49 -4.36 -9.52
N GLY A 67 -0.45 -5.11 -9.14
CA GLY A 67 -0.57 -6.48 -8.69
C GLY A 67 -0.70 -6.55 -7.17
N VAL A 68 -1.42 -7.55 -6.66
CA VAL A 68 -1.46 -7.86 -5.23
C VAL A 68 -1.15 -9.33 -5.03
N VAL A 69 -0.21 -9.63 -4.13
CA VAL A 69 0.12 -10.99 -3.70
C VAL A 69 -0.41 -11.17 -2.28
N PHE A 70 -1.27 -12.16 -2.06
CA PHE A 70 -1.73 -12.55 -0.74
C PHE A 70 -1.08 -13.85 -0.30
N SER A 71 -0.55 -13.89 0.92
CA SER A 71 -0.37 -15.17 1.60
C SER A 71 -1.75 -15.82 1.79
N PRO A 72 -1.97 -17.08 1.36
CA PRO A 72 -3.28 -17.72 1.44
C PRO A 72 -3.93 -17.71 2.82
N ASP A 73 -3.13 -17.81 3.89
CA ASP A 73 -3.59 -17.78 5.28
C ASP A 73 -3.95 -16.38 5.80
N LEU A 74 -3.44 -15.30 5.21
CA LEU A 74 -3.80 -13.91 5.56
C LEU A 74 -5.05 -13.40 4.84
N SER A 75 -5.79 -14.29 4.20
CA SER A 75 -6.85 -13.96 3.26
C SER A 75 -8.08 -14.83 3.49
N VAL A 76 -9.16 -14.53 2.79
CA VAL A 76 -10.37 -15.36 2.74
C VAL A 76 -10.44 -16.16 1.44
N PRO A 77 -11.15 -17.30 1.41
CA PRO A 77 -11.34 -18.05 0.17
C PRO A 77 -11.91 -17.18 -0.95
N GLY A 78 -11.21 -17.12 -2.09
CA GLY A 78 -11.65 -16.36 -3.26
C GLY A 78 -11.41 -14.85 -3.18
N ASN A 79 -10.64 -14.34 -2.21
CA ASN A 79 -10.34 -12.92 -2.07
C ASN A 79 -9.80 -12.30 -3.36
N CYS A 80 -8.94 -13.01 -4.10
CA CYS A 80 -8.43 -12.49 -5.38
C CYS A 80 -9.51 -12.14 -6.40
N ARG A 81 -10.66 -12.83 -6.40
CA ARG A 81 -11.76 -12.50 -7.31
C ARG A 81 -12.39 -11.14 -6.99
N PHE A 82 -12.35 -10.72 -5.73
CA PHE A 82 -12.76 -9.37 -5.34
C PHE A 82 -11.80 -8.33 -5.91
N TYR A 83 -10.49 -8.47 -5.68
CA TYR A 83 -9.47 -7.54 -6.19
C TYR A 83 -9.41 -7.50 -7.72
N GLN A 84 -9.53 -8.65 -8.39
CA GLN A 84 -9.66 -8.70 -9.85
C GLN A 84 -10.86 -7.89 -10.35
N SER A 85 -11.99 -7.92 -9.64
CA SER A 85 -13.17 -7.11 -9.97
C SER A 85 -12.91 -5.60 -9.79
N LEU A 86 -11.94 -5.21 -8.97
CA LEU A 86 -11.50 -3.81 -8.80
C LEU A 86 -10.37 -3.42 -9.78
N GLY A 87 -9.95 -4.33 -10.67
CA GLY A 87 -8.94 -4.06 -11.70
C GLY A 87 -7.50 -4.43 -11.33
N PHE A 88 -7.26 -5.05 -10.18
CA PHE A 88 -5.93 -5.56 -9.81
C PHE A 88 -5.61 -6.86 -10.54
N ALA A 89 -4.33 -7.09 -10.83
CA ALA A 89 -3.82 -8.45 -10.95
C ALA A 89 -3.71 -9.04 -9.53
N CYS A 90 -4.16 -10.27 -9.30
CA CYS A 90 -4.13 -10.85 -7.95
C CYS A 90 -3.64 -12.29 -7.96
N PHE A 91 -2.73 -12.58 -7.03
CA PHE A 91 -2.04 -13.85 -6.88
C PHE A 91 -2.16 -14.33 -5.43
N GLN A 92 -2.51 -15.60 -5.22
CA GLN A 92 -2.75 -16.16 -3.90
C GLN A 92 -2.25 -17.62 -3.86
N GLU A 93 -0.93 -17.77 -3.92
CA GLU A 93 -0.23 -19.06 -3.88
C GLU A 93 0.65 -19.14 -2.63
N ALA A 94 1.01 -20.35 -2.21
CA ALA A 94 1.93 -20.58 -1.09
C ALA A 94 3.41 -20.70 -1.52
N ASP A 95 3.67 -20.58 -2.82
CA ASP A 95 4.97 -20.82 -3.47
C ASP A 95 5.38 -19.59 -4.29
N TRP A 96 6.48 -18.95 -3.91
CA TRP A 96 6.98 -17.75 -4.59
C TRP A 96 7.32 -17.99 -6.06
N SER A 97 7.81 -19.18 -6.43
CA SER A 97 8.13 -19.50 -7.82
C SER A 97 6.87 -19.41 -8.68
N ARG A 98 5.76 -19.98 -8.18
CA ARG A 98 4.46 -19.91 -8.86
C ARG A 98 3.91 -18.50 -8.95
N VAL A 99 4.08 -17.69 -7.89
CA VAL A 99 3.65 -16.27 -7.92
C VAL A 99 4.40 -15.52 -9.01
N ILE A 100 5.73 -15.69 -9.10
CA ILE A 100 6.56 -15.04 -10.12
C ILE A 100 6.15 -15.49 -11.53
N ASP A 101 5.94 -16.79 -11.74
CA ASP A 101 5.46 -17.33 -13.02
C ASP A 101 4.09 -16.77 -13.41
N GLN A 102 3.17 -16.62 -12.45
CA GLN A 102 1.85 -16.02 -12.69
C GLN A 102 1.94 -14.54 -13.03
N ILE A 103 2.86 -13.78 -12.41
CA ILE A 103 3.13 -12.37 -12.74
C ILE A 103 3.65 -12.26 -14.17
N HIS A 104 4.63 -13.09 -14.55
CA HIS A 104 5.17 -13.14 -15.90
C HIS A 104 4.06 -13.41 -16.93
N GLN A 105 3.27 -14.46 -16.71
CA GLN A 105 2.14 -14.82 -17.58
C GLN A 105 1.11 -13.70 -17.68
N HIS A 106 0.77 -13.04 -16.56
CA HIS A 106 -0.16 -11.92 -16.56
C HIS A 106 0.35 -10.78 -17.42
N ASN A 107 1.60 -10.36 -17.23
CA ASN A 107 2.21 -9.25 -17.97
C ASN A 107 2.35 -9.56 -19.47
N ALA A 108 2.62 -10.81 -19.84
CA ALA A 108 2.66 -11.25 -21.23
C ALA A 108 1.27 -11.23 -21.89
N GLN A 109 0.23 -11.65 -21.17
CA GLN A 109 -1.14 -11.74 -21.69
C GLN A 109 -1.89 -10.39 -21.69
N HIS A 110 -1.49 -9.46 -20.82
CA HIS A 110 -2.17 -8.17 -20.63
C HIS A 110 -1.20 -6.99 -20.81
N PRO A 111 -0.62 -6.79 -22.01
CA PRO A 111 0.39 -5.76 -22.23
C PRO A 111 -0.12 -4.33 -21.97
N ASP A 112 -1.43 -4.07 -22.09
CA ASP A 112 -2.06 -2.79 -21.79
C ASP A 112 -2.32 -2.55 -20.28
N ARG A 113 -2.15 -3.59 -19.46
CA ARG A 113 -2.41 -3.60 -18.01
C ARG A 113 -1.27 -4.24 -17.23
N ARG A 114 -0.05 -4.19 -17.78
CA ARG A 114 1.13 -4.74 -17.10
C ARG A 114 1.25 -4.18 -15.69
N ILE A 115 1.67 -5.05 -14.79
CA ILE A 115 1.96 -4.74 -13.40
C ILE A 115 3.21 -3.89 -13.37
N TYR A 116 3.08 -2.62 -13.00
CA TYR A 116 4.22 -1.73 -12.74
C TYR A 116 4.53 -1.64 -11.24
N ALA A 117 3.54 -1.95 -10.39
CA ALA A 117 3.68 -1.97 -8.95
C ALA A 117 3.02 -3.20 -8.33
N LEU A 118 3.68 -3.76 -7.32
CA LEU A 118 3.24 -4.98 -6.66
C LEU A 118 3.07 -4.71 -5.16
N VAL A 119 1.88 -4.98 -4.62
CA VAL A 119 1.62 -4.95 -3.18
C VAL A 119 1.71 -6.36 -2.62
N LEU A 120 2.52 -6.57 -1.59
CA LEU A 120 2.73 -7.86 -0.94
C LEU A 120 2.02 -7.88 0.40
N GLU A 121 0.88 -8.55 0.48
CA GLU A 121 0.09 -8.82 1.69
C GLU A 121 0.49 -10.19 2.25
N THR A 122 1.64 -10.22 2.91
CA THR A 122 2.36 -11.48 3.23
C THR A 122 2.95 -11.44 4.64
N HIS A 123 3.55 -12.56 5.08
CA HIS A 123 4.24 -12.60 6.38
C HIS A 123 5.68 -12.13 6.24
N GLY A 124 6.23 -11.47 7.27
CA GLY A 124 7.65 -11.09 7.31
C GLY A 124 8.53 -11.92 8.23
N THR A 125 8.06 -13.04 8.81
CA THR A 125 8.84 -13.98 9.65
C THR A 125 9.84 -13.31 10.60
N ASN A 126 9.34 -12.44 11.50
CA ASN A 126 10.17 -11.65 12.41
C ASN A 126 11.28 -10.81 11.72
N GLY A 127 11.05 -10.40 10.48
CA GLY A 127 12.00 -9.70 9.65
C GLY A 127 13.11 -10.58 9.06
N ASN A 128 12.98 -11.91 9.04
CA ASN A 128 14.03 -12.83 8.56
C ASN A 128 13.77 -13.38 7.14
N GLY A 129 12.64 -13.03 6.53
CA GLY A 129 12.31 -13.46 5.16
C GLY A 129 10.84 -13.24 4.86
N LEU A 130 10.54 -12.91 3.60
CA LEU A 130 9.18 -12.72 3.15
C LEU A 130 8.55 -14.08 2.86
N LYS A 131 7.44 -14.39 3.55
CA LYS A 131 6.87 -15.73 3.60
C LYS A 131 5.45 -15.77 3.03
N LEU A 132 5.23 -16.76 2.17
CA LEU A 132 3.90 -17.23 1.76
C LEU A 132 3.58 -18.53 2.49
N GLN A 133 2.33 -18.68 2.94
CA GLN A 133 1.90 -19.84 3.71
C GLN A 133 0.47 -20.25 3.37
N LYS A 134 0.25 -21.55 3.15
CA LYS A 134 -1.02 -22.12 2.66
C LYS A 134 -2.17 -22.02 3.66
N SER A 135 -1.88 -22.17 4.95
CA SER A 135 -2.86 -22.09 6.05
C SER A 135 -2.15 -21.84 7.38
N TYR A 136 -2.89 -21.54 8.46
CA TYR A 136 -2.33 -21.37 9.80
C TYR A 136 -1.78 -22.66 10.44
N ALA A 137 -1.95 -23.82 9.79
CA ALA A 137 -1.47 -25.08 10.37
C ALA A 137 0.08 -25.06 10.51
N PRO A 138 0.64 -25.54 11.64
CA PRO A 138 2.09 -25.55 11.85
C PRO A 138 2.87 -26.33 10.80
N THR A 139 2.22 -27.25 10.07
CA THR A 139 2.76 -28.10 9.00
C THR A 139 2.38 -27.62 7.60
N ALA A 140 1.69 -26.48 7.47
CA ALA A 140 1.24 -25.96 6.19
C ALA A 140 2.40 -25.70 5.22
N ASP A 141 2.10 -25.80 3.93
CA ASP A 141 3.08 -25.48 2.90
C ASP A 141 3.53 -24.02 3.00
N ARG A 142 4.83 -23.76 2.89
CA ARG A 142 5.38 -22.40 2.96
C ARG A 142 6.63 -22.21 2.11
N SER A 143 6.75 -21.00 1.56
CA SER A 143 7.88 -20.56 0.74
C SER A 143 8.43 -19.25 1.28
N TYR A 144 9.74 -19.04 1.13
CA TYR A 144 10.41 -17.80 1.52
C TYR A 144 11.17 -17.21 0.34
N ILE A 145 11.28 -15.89 0.31
CA ILE A 145 12.09 -15.17 -0.66
C ILE A 145 12.82 -13.99 0.01
N SER A 146 14.07 -13.76 -0.39
CA SER A 146 14.80 -12.55 0.00
C SER A 146 14.32 -11.34 -0.81
N VAL A 147 14.52 -10.13 -0.28
CA VAL A 147 14.09 -8.91 -0.99
C VAL A 147 14.89 -8.73 -2.29
N GLY A 148 16.19 -9.04 -2.27
CA GLY A 148 17.05 -9.02 -3.45
C GLY A 148 16.60 -10.02 -4.51
N ALA A 149 16.16 -11.22 -4.11
CA ALA A 149 15.62 -12.20 -5.05
C ALA A 149 14.33 -11.71 -5.72
N LEU A 150 13.43 -11.08 -4.95
CA LEU A 150 12.22 -10.48 -5.51
C LEU A 150 12.56 -9.42 -6.57
N GLN A 151 13.50 -8.53 -6.27
CA GLN A 151 13.92 -7.51 -7.21
C GLN A 151 14.50 -8.10 -8.49
N GLU A 152 15.49 -8.99 -8.35
CA GLU A 152 16.13 -9.67 -9.47
C GLU A 152 15.12 -10.39 -10.39
N ARG A 153 14.10 -11.02 -9.80
CA ARG A 153 13.12 -11.83 -10.54
C ARG A 153 12.00 -11.01 -11.17
N LEU A 154 11.68 -9.85 -10.60
CA LEU A 154 10.54 -9.02 -11.05
C LEU A 154 10.96 -7.84 -11.92
N GLU A 155 12.22 -7.41 -11.89
CA GLU A 155 12.72 -6.33 -12.74
C GLU A 155 12.55 -6.66 -14.24
N PRO A 156 12.90 -7.86 -14.73
CA PRO A 156 12.67 -8.23 -16.13
C PRO A 156 11.19 -8.23 -16.54
N GLU A 157 10.30 -8.39 -15.56
CA GLU A 157 8.85 -8.39 -15.78
C GLU A 157 8.26 -6.99 -15.93
N GLY A 158 9.06 -5.94 -15.75
CA GLY A 158 8.64 -4.54 -15.86
C GLY A 158 7.96 -4.02 -14.60
N VAL A 159 8.16 -4.67 -13.46
CA VAL A 159 7.77 -4.15 -12.15
C VAL A 159 8.84 -3.14 -11.72
N PHE A 160 8.42 -1.98 -11.21
CA PHE A 160 9.31 -0.91 -10.73
C PHE A 160 9.12 -0.59 -9.26
N TYR A 161 8.03 -1.03 -8.65
CA TYR A 161 7.71 -0.75 -7.26
C TYR A 161 7.21 -2.02 -6.58
N ILE A 162 7.76 -2.31 -5.40
CA ILE A 162 7.27 -3.37 -4.53
C ILE A 162 6.92 -2.74 -3.20
N ILE A 163 5.65 -2.79 -2.83
CA ILE A 163 5.14 -2.27 -1.56
C ILE A 163 4.91 -3.45 -0.62
N ILE A 164 5.66 -3.52 0.48
CA ILE A 164 5.61 -4.66 1.40
C ILE A 164 4.68 -4.35 2.58
N SER A 165 3.46 -4.86 2.49
CA SER A 165 2.46 -4.92 3.57
C SER A 165 2.64 -6.23 4.33
N ALA A 166 3.72 -6.30 5.11
CA ALA A 166 4.04 -7.46 5.93
C ALA A 166 4.39 -7.02 7.35
N CYS A 167 4.10 -7.88 8.33
CA CYS A 167 4.62 -7.69 9.68
C CYS A 167 6.14 -7.58 9.60
N ASN A 168 6.69 -6.50 10.14
CA ASN A 168 8.13 -6.26 10.21
C ASN A 168 8.81 -6.02 8.86
N SER A 169 8.08 -5.45 7.89
CA SER A 169 8.57 -5.24 6.52
C SER A 169 9.88 -4.45 6.43
N GLY A 170 10.09 -3.43 7.26
CA GLY A 170 11.36 -2.68 7.27
C GLY A 170 12.57 -3.54 7.68
N ARG A 171 12.38 -4.57 8.51
CA ARG A 171 13.46 -5.47 8.94
C ARG A 171 13.86 -6.46 7.84
N LEU A 172 13.01 -6.68 6.84
CA LEU A 172 13.31 -7.53 5.68
C LEU A 172 14.41 -6.96 4.79
N LEU A 173 14.69 -5.65 4.90
CA LEU A 173 15.71 -4.96 4.11
C LEU A 173 17.09 -4.96 4.80
N ARG A 174 17.26 -5.67 5.93
CA ARG A 174 18.53 -5.70 6.64
C ARG A 174 19.63 -6.32 5.75
N PRO A 175 20.85 -5.74 5.70
CA PRO A 175 21.86 -6.14 4.73
C PRO A 175 22.20 -7.64 4.73
N TYR A 176 22.22 -8.28 5.91
CA TYR A 176 22.62 -9.67 6.09
C TYR A 176 21.55 -10.70 5.70
N ILE A 177 20.33 -10.27 5.34
CA ILE A 177 19.28 -11.12 4.78
C ILE A 177 18.73 -10.60 3.46
N TYR A 178 19.29 -9.49 2.96
CA TYR A 178 18.75 -8.81 1.79
C TYR A 178 18.78 -9.71 0.56
N SER A 179 19.92 -10.36 0.34
CA SER A 179 20.15 -11.24 -0.81
C SER A 179 19.99 -12.72 -0.46
N ASP A 180 20.39 -13.13 0.75
CA ASP A 180 20.47 -14.53 1.16
C ASP A 180 19.78 -14.74 2.52
N LEU A 181 18.78 -15.62 2.58
CA LEU A 181 18.08 -15.95 3.81
C LEU A 181 18.80 -17.09 4.53
N ASP A 182 19.01 -16.93 5.84
CA ASP A 182 19.52 -18.00 6.70
C ASP A 182 18.37 -18.88 7.24
N PRO A 183 18.22 -20.14 6.76
CA PRO A 183 17.21 -21.06 7.27
C PRO A 183 17.50 -21.60 8.68
N TYR A 184 18.69 -21.33 9.24
CA TYR A 184 19.15 -21.83 10.52
C TYR A 184 19.38 -20.72 11.55
N ASN A 185 18.76 -19.55 11.35
CA ASN A 185 18.89 -18.36 12.19
C ASN A 185 18.37 -18.50 13.64
N GLY A 186 17.89 -19.69 14.04
CA GLY A 186 17.34 -19.98 15.37
C GLY A 186 15.93 -19.44 15.61
N ASP A 187 15.33 -18.72 14.66
CA ASP A 187 13.96 -18.24 14.74
C ASP A 187 12.99 -19.41 14.50
N ARG A 188 12.25 -19.78 15.55
CA ARG A 188 11.24 -20.84 15.47
C ARG A 188 10.08 -20.49 14.56
N LEU A 189 9.90 -19.23 14.18
CA LEU A 189 8.90 -18.82 13.18
C LEU A 189 9.40 -19.04 11.75
N PHE A 190 10.72 -19.13 11.57
CA PHE A 190 11.37 -19.57 10.34
C PHE A 190 11.35 -21.10 10.27
N LEU A 191 10.14 -21.66 10.33
CA LEU A 191 9.90 -23.09 10.20
C LEU A 191 10.27 -23.57 8.79
N PRO A 192 10.59 -24.86 8.60
CA PRO A 192 11.10 -25.39 7.34
C PRO A 192 10.28 -24.97 6.13
N ALA A 193 10.98 -24.50 5.10
CA ALA A 193 10.41 -24.07 3.83
C ALA A 193 10.02 -25.27 2.98
N THR A 194 8.81 -25.81 3.14
CA THR A 194 8.38 -27.00 2.39
C THR A 194 8.22 -26.73 0.89
N CYS A 195 8.06 -25.47 0.48
CA CYS A 195 8.05 -25.02 -0.92
C CYS A 195 9.36 -24.32 -1.31
N GLY A 196 10.41 -24.40 -0.49
CA GLY A 196 11.73 -23.85 -0.79
C GLY A 196 11.94 -22.38 -0.42
N ILE A 197 13.21 -21.97 -0.56
CA ILE A 197 13.71 -20.63 -0.29
C ILE A 197 14.31 -20.11 -1.59
N ILE A 198 13.98 -18.87 -1.95
CA ILE A 198 14.52 -18.21 -3.13
C ILE A 198 15.42 -17.06 -2.66
N ASN A 199 16.72 -17.23 -2.90
CA ASN A 199 17.73 -16.21 -2.69
C ASN A 199 18.06 -15.49 -4.00
N ALA A 200 18.67 -14.31 -3.88
CA ALA A 200 19.22 -13.60 -5.01
C ALA A 200 20.42 -14.37 -5.55
N SER A 201 20.75 -14.20 -6.83
CA SER A 201 21.99 -14.75 -7.36
C SER A 201 23.23 -14.15 -6.68
N ASP A 202 24.35 -14.87 -6.73
CA ASP A 202 25.64 -14.39 -6.21
C ASP A 202 26.14 -13.10 -6.89
N ASN A 203 25.65 -12.82 -8.11
CA ASN A 203 26.00 -11.63 -8.89
C ASN A 203 24.97 -10.50 -8.76
N TYR A 204 23.92 -10.66 -7.94
CA TYR A 204 22.94 -9.64 -7.69
C TYR A 204 23.56 -8.40 -7.03
N ASN A 205 23.25 -7.21 -7.55
CA ASN A 205 23.73 -5.95 -7.00
C ASN A 205 22.55 -4.99 -6.75
N PRO A 206 22.16 -4.76 -5.48
CA PRO A 206 21.01 -3.92 -5.16
C PRO A 206 21.19 -2.46 -5.59
N ALA A 207 22.42 -1.99 -5.81
CA ALA A 207 22.67 -0.62 -6.26
C ALA A 207 22.40 -0.40 -7.75
N ARG A 208 22.19 -1.49 -8.52
CA ARG A 208 21.89 -1.43 -9.97
C ARG A 208 20.42 -1.67 -10.29
N ASP A 209 19.66 -2.11 -9.30
CA ASP A 209 18.28 -2.53 -9.47
C ASP A 209 17.35 -1.32 -9.68
N ALA A 210 16.45 -1.41 -10.67
CA ALA A 210 15.49 -0.35 -10.95
C ALA A 210 14.25 -0.37 -10.03
N ILE A 211 14.04 -1.44 -9.27
CA ILE A 211 12.88 -1.58 -8.38
C ILE A 211 13.11 -0.79 -7.10
N THR A 212 12.09 0.00 -6.75
CA THR A 212 12.00 0.64 -5.45
C THR A 212 11.17 -0.22 -4.49
N ILE A 213 11.80 -0.64 -3.39
CA ILE A 213 11.10 -1.29 -2.28
C ILE A 213 10.52 -0.23 -1.36
N ILE A 214 9.21 -0.29 -1.12
CA ILE A 214 8.46 0.63 -0.29
C ILE A 214 7.93 -0.12 0.92
N THR A 215 8.18 0.40 2.11
CA THR A 215 7.71 -0.16 3.38
C THR A 215 7.07 0.93 4.23
N PRO A 216 6.16 0.61 5.17
CA PRO A 216 5.80 1.51 6.26
C PRO A 216 7.04 1.99 7.01
N MET A 217 7.11 3.28 7.33
CA MET A 217 8.20 3.85 8.14
C MET A 217 8.27 3.20 9.52
N ALA A 218 7.11 2.95 10.13
CA ALA A 218 7.00 2.24 11.40
C ALA A 218 6.77 0.74 11.16
N SER A 219 7.68 -0.09 11.67
CA SER A 219 7.56 -1.55 11.63
C SER A 219 6.56 -2.02 12.67
N HIS A 220 5.31 -2.25 12.29
CA HIS A 220 4.24 -2.77 13.16
C HIS A 220 3.64 -4.07 12.61
N ILE A 221 2.82 -4.73 13.42
CA ILE A 221 2.02 -5.87 12.99
C ILE A 221 0.85 -5.33 12.17
N GLU A 222 0.75 -5.77 10.92
CA GLU A 222 -0.32 -5.36 10.02
C GLU A 222 -1.64 -6.02 10.44
N THR A 223 -2.73 -5.26 10.41
CA THR A 223 -4.07 -5.77 10.76
C THR A 223 -4.90 -5.96 9.51
N THR A 224 -5.49 -7.14 9.36
CA THR A 224 -6.39 -7.48 8.26
C THR A 224 -7.81 -7.62 8.78
N LEU A 225 -8.75 -6.93 8.14
CA LEU A 225 -10.18 -7.05 8.41
C LEU A 225 -10.87 -7.84 7.29
N VAL A 226 -11.87 -8.64 7.69
CA VAL A 226 -12.73 -9.38 6.79
C VAL A 226 -14.06 -8.65 6.67
N GLY A 227 -14.36 -8.17 5.47
CA GLY A 227 -15.63 -7.55 5.11
C GLY A 227 -16.53 -8.47 4.32
N SER A 228 -17.84 -8.20 4.36
CA SER A 228 -18.83 -8.79 3.47
C SER A 228 -19.12 -7.87 2.28
N VAL A 229 -19.26 -8.44 1.09
CA VAL A 229 -19.72 -7.71 -0.09
C VAL A 229 -21.12 -7.11 0.13
N SER A 230 -21.92 -7.66 1.04
CA SER A 230 -23.23 -7.11 1.40
C SER A 230 -23.15 -5.73 2.09
N GLU A 231 -22.02 -5.38 2.70
CA GLU A 231 -21.80 -4.08 3.34
C GLU A 231 -21.58 -2.95 2.33
N LEU A 232 -21.21 -3.29 1.10
CA LEU A 232 -21.09 -2.32 0.00
C LEU A 232 -22.47 -1.88 -0.46
N ALA A 233 -22.60 -0.64 -0.93
CA ALA A 233 -23.88 -0.12 -1.41
C ALA A 233 -24.40 -0.96 -2.61
N PRO A 234 -25.73 -1.06 -2.83
CA PRO A 234 -26.28 -1.87 -3.92
C PRO A 234 -25.73 -1.54 -5.31
N LYS A 235 -25.41 -0.27 -5.57
CA LYS A 235 -24.79 0.19 -6.82
C LYS A 235 -23.38 -0.37 -6.99
N THR A 236 -22.59 -0.34 -5.92
CA THR A 236 -21.22 -0.86 -5.88
C THR A 236 -21.20 -2.36 -6.13
N ARG A 237 -22.07 -3.12 -5.46
CA ARG A 237 -22.22 -4.57 -5.70
C ARG A 237 -22.55 -4.87 -7.16
N LYS A 238 -23.42 -4.07 -7.78
CA LYS A 238 -23.74 -4.20 -9.21
C LYS A 238 -22.54 -3.89 -10.10
N ALA A 239 -21.77 -2.85 -9.80
CA ALA A 239 -20.57 -2.50 -10.57
C ALA A 239 -19.49 -3.58 -10.47
N ILE A 240 -19.27 -4.13 -9.26
CA ILE A 240 -18.39 -5.29 -9.04
C ILE A 240 -18.88 -6.49 -9.86
N LEU A 241 -20.18 -6.80 -9.84
CA LEU A 241 -20.73 -7.92 -10.62
C LEU A 241 -20.55 -7.74 -12.13
N VAL A 242 -20.68 -6.50 -12.64
CA VAL A 242 -20.43 -6.19 -14.05
C VAL A 242 -18.96 -6.40 -14.40
N SER A 243 -18.05 -5.89 -13.56
CA SER A 243 -16.61 -6.07 -13.73
C SER A 243 -16.22 -7.55 -13.69
N ALA A 244 -16.68 -8.29 -12.68
CA ALA A 244 -16.44 -9.73 -12.53
C ALA A 244 -16.94 -10.53 -13.75
N ARG A 245 -18.13 -10.22 -14.26
CA ARG A 245 -18.67 -10.86 -15.46
C ARG A 245 -17.80 -10.63 -16.70
N ALA A 246 -17.25 -9.42 -16.86
CA ALA A 246 -16.36 -9.11 -17.98
C ALA A 246 -15.05 -9.93 -17.94
N LEU A 247 -14.65 -10.37 -16.74
CA LEU A 247 -13.48 -11.23 -16.51
C LEU A 247 -13.84 -12.73 -16.46
N GLY A 248 -15.12 -13.10 -16.59
CA GLY A 248 -15.56 -14.49 -16.46
C GLY A 248 -15.42 -15.07 -15.04
N ILE A 249 -15.38 -14.23 -14.02
CA ILE A 249 -15.24 -14.65 -12.61
C ILE A 249 -16.51 -14.41 -11.80
N THR A 250 -16.70 -15.21 -10.75
CA THR A 250 -17.76 -15.01 -9.75
C THR A 250 -17.17 -14.27 -8.55
N PRO A 251 -17.68 -13.07 -8.20
CA PRO A 251 -17.16 -12.33 -7.05
C PRO A 251 -17.45 -13.11 -5.75
N PRO A 252 -16.56 -13.03 -4.74
CA PRO A 252 -16.76 -13.73 -3.48
C PRO A 252 -17.85 -13.02 -2.65
N THR A 253 -18.32 -13.67 -1.59
CA THR A 253 -19.25 -13.06 -0.62
C THR A 253 -18.53 -12.22 0.43
N GLN A 254 -17.26 -12.51 0.68
CA GLN A 254 -16.38 -11.83 1.62
C GLN A 254 -15.08 -11.42 0.94
N PHE A 255 -14.38 -10.47 1.54
CA PHE A 255 -13.04 -10.04 1.12
C PHE A 255 -12.22 -9.67 2.35
N ALA A 256 -10.90 -9.81 2.24
CA ALA A 256 -9.94 -9.40 3.25
C ALA A 256 -9.17 -8.18 2.76
N VAL A 257 -8.99 -7.19 3.63
CA VAL A 257 -8.25 -5.96 3.33
C VAL A 257 -7.42 -5.56 4.55
N SER A 258 -6.15 -5.25 4.32
CA SER A 258 -5.23 -4.75 5.36
C SER A 258 -5.43 -3.25 5.59
N ASP A 259 -5.10 -2.77 6.78
CA ASP A 259 -5.12 -1.36 7.11
C ASP A 259 -4.22 -0.54 6.18
N MET A 260 -3.06 -1.08 5.80
CA MET A 260 -2.13 -0.47 4.85
C MET A 260 -2.75 -0.40 3.45
N MET A 261 -3.37 -1.48 2.95
CA MET A 261 -4.08 -1.46 1.66
C MET A 261 -5.18 -0.40 1.64
N VAL A 262 -5.96 -0.31 2.71
CA VAL A 262 -6.99 0.73 2.84
C VAL A 262 -6.38 2.13 2.79
N GLN A 263 -5.32 2.37 3.55
CA GLN A 263 -4.67 3.68 3.60
C GLN A 263 -4.08 4.05 2.24
N MET A 264 -3.49 3.10 1.51
CA MET A 264 -3.00 3.32 0.15
C MET A 264 -4.13 3.67 -0.81
N LEU A 265 -5.20 2.87 -0.83
CA LEU A 265 -6.38 3.08 -1.67
C LEU A 265 -7.07 4.43 -1.41
N THR A 266 -7.09 4.85 -0.16
CA THR A 266 -7.77 6.09 0.26
C THR A 266 -6.83 7.29 0.34
N ARG A 267 -5.56 7.14 -0.08
CA ARG A 267 -4.51 8.16 0.01
C ARG A 267 -4.44 8.80 1.40
N ASP A 268 -4.49 7.97 2.43
CA ASP A 268 -4.45 8.43 3.80
C ASP A 268 -3.10 9.07 4.10
N SER A 269 -3.08 10.38 4.38
CA SER A 269 -1.85 11.14 4.66
C SER A 269 -1.12 10.66 5.91
N ARG A 270 -1.78 9.87 6.76
CA ARG A 270 -1.18 9.26 7.96
C ARG A 270 -0.32 8.04 7.62
N LEU A 271 -0.41 7.52 6.39
CA LEU A 271 0.45 6.43 5.94
C LEU A 271 1.83 6.98 5.61
N GLN A 272 2.76 6.77 6.52
CA GLN A 272 4.15 7.12 6.33
C GLN A 272 4.90 5.95 5.67
N LEU A 273 5.43 6.19 4.47
CA LEU A 273 6.16 5.21 3.68
C LEU A 273 7.62 5.63 3.55
N ALA A 274 8.51 4.64 3.60
CA ALA A 274 9.93 4.78 3.30
C ALA A 274 10.29 3.93 2.08
N ALA A 275 11.27 4.41 1.31
CA ALA A 275 11.81 3.68 0.18
C ALA A 275 13.23 3.17 0.50
N ASN A 276 13.49 1.88 0.24
CA ASN A 276 14.80 1.23 0.34
C ASN A 276 15.51 1.46 1.70
N ARG A 277 14.74 1.57 2.78
CA ARG A 277 15.28 1.75 4.13
C ARG A 277 14.98 0.53 4.98
N TYR A 278 16.00 0.05 5.68
CA TYR A 278 15.85 -0.97 6.69
C TYR A 278 15.70 -0.34 8.07
N VAL A 279 15.10 -1.09 8.98
CA VAL A 279 15.13 -0.84 10.42
C VAL A 279 15.68 -2.08 11.11
N GLU A 280 16.35 -1.90 12.25
CA GLU A 280 16.84 -3.04 13.03
C GLU A 280 15.74 -3.61 13.93
N ASP A 281 15.03 -2.70 14.60
CA ASP A 281 14.10 -3.03 15.68
C ASP A 281 12.64 -2.93 15.25
N LEU A 282 11.82 -3.70 15.95
CA LEU A 282 10.37 -3.61 15.88
C LEU A 282 9.89 -2.28 16.50
N SER A 283 8.89 -1.62 15.89
CA SER A 283 8.26 -0.49 16.56
C SER A 283 7.51 -0.97 17.80
N GLY A 284 7.68 -0.27 18.92
CA GLY A 284 6.86 -0.47 20.11
C GLY A 284 5.43 0.08 19.98
N GLU A 285 5.12 0.77 18.87
CA GLU A 285 3.80 1.34 18.65
C GLU A 285 2.78 0.26 18.27
N VAL A 286 1.74 0.13 19.09
CA VAL A 286 0.58 -0.71 18.83
C VAL A 286 -0.56 0.16 18.34
N LYS A 287 -1.09 -0.13 17.14
CA LYS A 287 -2.26 0.58 16.63
C LYS A 287 -3.50 0.23 17.45
N PRO A 288 -4.32 1.22 17.85
CA PRO A 288 -5.59 0.94 18.52
C PRO A 288 -6.56 0.18 17.60
N ALA A 289 -7.26 -0.84 18.13
CA ALA A 289 -8.22 -1.64 17.34
C ALA A 289 -9.34 -0.79 16.69
N ASP A 290 -9.80 0.28 17.37
CA ASP A 290 -10.80 1.22 16.84
C ASP A 290 -10.34 1.94 15.55
N SER A 291 -9.04 1.94 15.26
CA SER A 291 -8.51 2.58 14.06
C SER A 291 -8.77 1.75 12.80
N SER A 292 -8.69 0.42 12.87
CA SER A 292 -8.90 -0.48 11.75
C SER A 292 -10.36 -0.45 11.28
N GLU A 293 -11.32 -0.44 12.19
CA GLU A 293 -12.76 -0.29 11.85
C GLU A 293 -13.07 1.05 11.16
N LYS A 294 -12.41 2.13 11.57
CA LYS A 294 -12.54 3.44 10.91
C LYS A 294 -11.94 3.40 9.51
N LEU A 295 -10.78 2.75 9.33
CA LEU A 295 -10.16 2.54 8.03
C LEU A 295 -11.10 1.72 7.14
N PHE A 296 -11.60 0.59 7.61
CA PHE A 296 -12.54 -0.25 6.85
C PHE A 296 -13.78 0.52 6.37
N LYS A 297 -14.40 1.33 7.24
CA LYS A 297 -15.51 2.21 6.84
C LYS A 297 -15.10 3.23 5.77
N ARG A 298 -13.88 3.78 5.84
CA ARG A 298 -13.35 4.67 4.79
C ARG A 298 -13.17 3.93 3.47
N PHE A 299 -12.67 2.69 3.49
CA PHE A 299 -12.58 1.85 2.30
C PHE A 299 -13.95 1.61 1.67
N VAL A 300 -14.95 1.18 2.45
CA VAL A 300 -16.32 0.98 1.96
C VAL A 300 -16.87 2.26 1.34
N ASN A 301 -16.69 3.41 2.00
CA ASN A 301 -17.11 4.71 1.48
C ASN A 301 -16.40 5.09 0.18
N TYR A 302 -15.10 4.85 0.09
CA TYR A 302 -14.30 5.11 -1.11
C TYR A 302 -14.82 4.30 -2.32
N VAL A 303 -14.95 2.98 -2.18
CA VAL A 303 -15.44 2.12 -3.27
C VAL A 303 -16.87 2.49 -3.66
N ASN A 304 -17.72 2.84 -2.68
CA ASN A 304 -19.08 3.34 -2.95
C ASN A 304 -19.09 4.67 -3.73
N ALA A 305 -18.18 5.59 -3.41
CA ALA A 305 -18.05 6.85 -4.12
C ALA A 305 -17.63 6.62 -5.59
N VAL A 306 -16.61 5.78 -5.83
CA VAL A 306 -16.15 5.43 -7.19
C VAL A 306 -17.31 4.88 -8.03
N ALA A 307 -18.07 3.91 -7.50
CA ALA A 307 -19.23 3.34 -8.20
C ALA A 307 -20.34 4.38 -8.47
N ALA A 308 -20.51 5.38 -7.60
CA ALA A 308 -21.48 6.44 -7.80
C ALA A 308 -21.09 7.38 -8.94
N HIS A 309 -19.81 7.71 -9.08
CA HIS A 309 -19.27 8.58 -10.14
C HIS A 309 -19.33 7.93 -11.53
N GLU A 310 -19.06 6.62 -11.65
CA GLU A 310 -19.07 5.88 -12.92
C GLU A 310 -20.37 6.06 -13.74
N LYS A 311 -21.52 6.12 -13.05
CA LYS A 311 -22.83 6.30 -13.67
C LYS A 311 -23.08 7.73 -14.17
N VAL A 312 -22.54 8.73 -13.49
CA VAL A 312 -22.72 10.14 -13.89
C VAL A 312 -22.06 10.35 -15.24
N THR A 313 -20.81 9.90 -15.38
CA THR A 313 -20.04 10.01 -16.62
C THR A 313 -20.70 9.23 -17.78
N SER A 314 -21.20 8.03 -17.51
CA SER A 314 -21.90 7.20 -18.51
C SER A 314 -23.17 7.86 -19.06
N ARG A 315 -23.92 8.59 -18.24
CA ARG A 315 -25.13 9.32 -18.67
C ARG A 315 -24.83 10.59 -19.47
N VAL A 316 -23.73 11.28 -19.14
CA VAL A 316 -23.30 12.48 -19.89
C VAL A 316 -22.82 12.11 -21.29
N ALA A 317 -22.07 11.03 -21.44
CA ALA A 317 -21.59 10.54 -22.74
C ALA A 317 -22.72 10.05 -23.67
N GLN A 318 -23.88 9.67 -23.11
CA GLN A 318 -25.04 9.19 -23.88
C GLN A 318 -26.03 10.29 -24.27
N ARG A 319 -25.81 11.56 -23.89
CA ARG A 319 -26.68 12.65 -24.30
C ARG A 319 -26.28 13.08 -25.72
N PRO A 320 -27.10 12.83 -26.76
CA PRO A 320 -26.75 13.24 -28.11
C PRO A 320 -26.55 14.76 -28.14
N PRO A 321 -25.59 15.29 -28.92
CA PRO A 321 -25.40 16.72 -29.04
C PRO A 321 -26.75 17.34 -29.41
N SER A 322 -27.23 18.24 -28.55
CA SER A 322 -28.46 18.98 -28.79
C SER A 322 -28.36 19.58 -30.17
N ARG A 323 -29.19 19.12 -31.11
CA ARG A 323 -29.38 19.77 -32.41
C ARG A 323 -29.75 21.21 -32.11
N THR A 324 -28.76 22.11 -32.18
CA THR A 324 -29.00 23.55 -32.23
C THR A 324 -29.83 23.74 -33.48
N ALA A 325 -31.12 23.95 -33.29
CA ALA A 325 -32.05 24.19 -34.36
C ALA A 325 -31.55 25.43 -35.11
N GLY A 326 -30.96 25.19 -36.28
CA GLY A 326 -30.65 26.22 -37.26
C GLY A 326 -31.95 26.92 -37.60
N ARG A 327 -32.14 28.07 -36.96
CA ARG A 327 -33.21 29.00 -37.22
C ARG A 327 -33.05 29.42 -38.69
N ARG A 328 -33.85 28.82 -39.57
CA ARG A 328 -34.04 29.27 -40.95
C ARG A 328 -34.45 30.74 -40.90
N GLY A 329 -33.50 31.62 -41.16
CA GLY A 329 -33.79 32.98 -41.58
C GLY A 329 -34.35 32.92 -42.99
N GLY A 330 -35.67 32.99 -43.09
CA GLY A 330 -36.34 33.33 -44.33
C GLY A 330 -36.33 34.85 -44.54
N GLY A 331 -36.32 35.25 -45.80
CA GLY A 331 -36.49 36.63 -46.27
C GLY A 331 -35.38 36.99 -47.26
N GLY A 332 -35.63 37.34 -48.52
CA GLY A 332 -36.88 37.51 -49.25
C GLY A 332 -36.56 38.18 -50.60
N ARG A 333 -37.51 38.04 -51.53
CA ARG A 333 -37.63 38.66 -52.87
C ARG A 333 -36.69 38.14 -53.96
#